data_AF-A0A8T8SC23-F1
#
_entry.id   AF-A0A8T8SC23-F1
#
_cell.length_a   1.000
_cell.length_b   1.000
_cell.length_c   1.000
_cell.angle_alpha   90.00
_cell.angle_beta   90.00
_cell.angle_gamma   90.00
#
_symmetry.space_group_name_H-M   'P 1'
#
loop_
_entity.id
_entity.type
_entity.pdbx_description
1 polymer ?
#
loop_
_entity_poly.entity_id
_entity_poly.type
_entity_poly.pdbx_seq_one_letter_code
_entity_poly.pdbx_strand_id
1 'polypeptide(L)'
;FAFRQLEGLFPVATWFMTGLTQPMHWTILSRWITRCPKENKPLPWPIFPRLYVVNQPDAIAAGREAGGPSIAHNVTALTYPGRVVELKWDCPGKVQGPYHQRTQTNTKGVPRFAAWFGNLNVTFTPLFELNMTSRTAETKQPGDTIYPGVGQRVINGTCFIALVDKDVFVTPENLTLLNDHIVAGPEFYQSG
;
A
#
# COMPACT_ATOMS: atom_id res chain seq x y z
N PHE A 1 11.41 6.91 10.76
CA PHE A 1 10.94 7.08 12.15
C PHE A 1 10.96 8.55 12.58
N ALA A 2 12.10 9.26 12.54
CA ALA A 2 12.18 10.67 12.96
C ALA A 2 11.30 11.65 12.14
N PHE A 3 11.16 11.46 10.82
CA PHE A 3 10.40 12.40 9.99
C PHE A 3 8.88 12.42 10.25
N ARG A 4 8.25 11.30 10.70
CA ARG A 4 6.83 11.28 11.11
C ARG A 4 6.58 12.06 12.40
N GLN A 5 7.55 12.03 13.32
CA GLN A 5 7.46 12.78 14.58
C GLN A 5 7.51 14.28 14.31
N LEU A 6 8.18 14.73 13.24
CA LEU A 6 8.17 16.12 12.80
C LEU A 6 6.84 16.54 12.15
N GLU A 7 6.00 15.59 11.74
CA GLU A 7 4.64 15.81 11.21
C GLU A 7 3.57 15.78 12.32
N GLY A 8 3.95 15.64 13.60
CA GLY A 8 3.03 15.58 14.74
C GLY A 8 2.30 14.24 14.90
N LEU A 9 2.69 13.21 14.14
CA LEU A 9 2.14 11.86 14.26
C LEU A 9 2.81 11.11 15.42
N PHE A 10 2.02 10.37 16.20
CA PHE A 10 2.56 9.56 17.30
C PHE A 10 3.54 8.51 16.73
N PRO A 11 4.67 8.22 17.42
CA PRO A 11 5.56 7.16 16.99
C PRO A 11 4.79 5.84 16.90
N VAL A 12 4.74 5.26 15.70
CA VAL A 12 4.19 3.91 15.53
C VAL A 12 5.04 2.98 16.40
N ALA A 13 4.45 2.32 17.39
CA ALA A 13 5.10 1.19 18.05
C ALA A 13 5.13 0.04 17.02
N THR A 14 6.08 0.07 16.10
CA THR A 14 6.28 -0.98 15.09
C THR A 14 6.99 -2.15 15.76
N TRP A 15 6.27 -3.26 15.92
CA TRP A 15 6.85 -4.53 16.37
C TRP A 15 7.28 -5.40 15.18
N PHE A 16 6.49 -5.40 14.10
CA PHE A 16 6.72 -6.15 12.87
C PHE A 16 6.21 -5.33 11.68
N MET A 17 6.95 -5.31 10.57
CA MET A 17 6.49 -4.80 9.28
C MET A 17 6.33 -5.99 8.35
N THR A 18 5.21 -6.12 7.64
CA THR A 18 5.17 -7.12 6.55
C THR A 18 6.17 -6.73 5.49
N GLY A 19 7.08 -7.66 5.18
CA GLY A 19 8.03 -7.48 4.10
C GLY A 19 7.27 -7.58 2.78
N LEU A 20 7.13 -6.47 2.04
CA LEU A 20 6.75 -6.56 0.65
C LEU A 20 7.82 -7.35 -0.13
N THR A 21 7.42 -7.99 -1.22
CA THR A 21 8.38 -8.68 -2.09
C THR A 21 9.32 -7.66 -2.74
N GLN A 22 10.48 -8.12 -3.22
CA GLN A 22 11.41 -7.25 -3.96
C GLN A 22 10.76 -6.49 -5.15
N PRO A 23 9.93 -7.10 -6.02
CA PRO A 23 9.27 -6.37 -7.10
C PRO A 23 8.21 -5.37 -6.59
N MET A 24 7.52 -5.68 -5.51
CA MET A 24 6.59 -4.74 -4.87
C MET A 24 7.32 -3.49 -4.36
N HIS A 25 8.44 -3.67 -3.65
CA HIS A 25 9.28 -2.55 -3.21
C HIS A 25 9.83 -1.76 -4.40
N TRP A 26 10.34 -2.44 -5.43
CA TRP A 26 10.86 -1.79 -6.62
C TRP A 26 9.79 -0.99 -7.36
N THR A 27 8.55 -1.48 -7.39
CA THR A 27 7.40 -0.79 -8.00
C THR A 27 7.13 0.57 -7.36
N ILE A 28 7.31 0.68 -6.04
CA ILE A 28 7.13 1.94 -5.31
C ILE A 28 8.34 2.85 -5.50
N LEU A 29 9.55 2.32 -5.31
CA LEU A 29 10.78 3.11 -5.26
C LEU A 29 11.20 3.65 -6.64
N SER A 30 11.12 2.82 -7.68
CA SER A 30 11.64 3.17 -9.01
C SER A 30 10.99 4.42 -9.61
N ARG A 31 9.78 4.79 -9.18
CA ARG A 31 9.09 6.04 -9.60
C ARG A 31 9.88 7.31 -9.27
N TRP A 32 10.68 7.26 -8.22
CA TRP A 32 11.40 8.41 -7.68
C TRP A 32 12.88 8.42 -8.08
N ILE A 33 13.36 7.33 -8.68
CA ILE A 33 14.76 7.21 -9.09
C ILE A 33 14.87 7.61 -10.56
N THR A 34 15.44 8.79 -10.79
CA THR A 34 15.60 9.36 -12.14
C THR A 34 16.83 8.85 -12.88
N ARG A 35 17.90 8.49 -12.16
CA ARG A 35 19.17 8.05 -12.75
C ARG A 35 19.91 7.08 -11.82
N CYS A 36 20.63 6.15 -12.42
CA CYS A 36 21.61 5.31 -11.72
C CYS A 36 23.03 5.55 -12.29
N PRO A 37 24.08 5.31 -11.49
CA PRO A 37 25.46 5.20 -11.98
C PRO A 37 25.56 4.19 -13.13
N LYS A 38 26.47 4.42 -14.09
CA LYS A 38 26.58 3.58 -15.30
C LYS A 38 27.04 2.16 -15.00
N GLU A 39 27.71 1.99 -13.87
CA GLU A 39 28.28 0.73 -13.39
C GLU A 39 27.19 -0.19 -12.81
N ASN A 40 26.04 0.35 -12.44
CA ASN A 40 24.94 -0.42 -11.86
C ASN A 40 24.22 -1.22 -12.94
N LYS A 41 24.02 -2.51 -12.65
CA LYS A 41 23.22 -3.38 -13.50
C LYS A 41 21.72 -3.12 -13.27
N PRO A 42 20.90 -3.12 -14.32
CA PRO A 42 19.45 -3.06 -14.19
C PRO A 42 18.92 -4.19 -13.30
N LEU A 43 17.96 -3.85 -12.43
CA LEU A 43 17.31 -4.83 -11.58
C LEU A 43 16.33 -5.67 -12.43
N PRO A 44 16.34 -7.01 -12.30
CA PRO A 44 15.51 -7.90 -13.12
C PRO A 44 14.05 -7.97 -12.64
N TRP A 45 13.67 -7.18 -11.62
CA TRP A 45 12.34 -7.23 -11.04
C TRP A 45 11.30 -6.54 -11.94
N PRO A 46 10.09 -7.12 -12.07
CA PRO A 46 8.98 -6.44 -12.72
C PRO A 46 8.58 -5.18 -11.94
N ILE A 47 7.99 -4.23 -12.66
CA ILE A 47 7.34 -3.05 -12.09
C ILE A 47 5.85 -3.20 -12.36
N PHE A 48 5.02 -3.19 -11.32
CA PHE A 48 3.57 -3.28 -11.51
C PHE A 48 2.96 -1.91 -11.83
N PRO A 49 1.78 -1.86 -12.49
CA PRO A 49 1.07 -0.62 -12.74
C PRO A 49 0.80 0.16 -11.45
N ARG A 50 0.78 1.49 -11.54
CA ARG A 50 0.55 2.34 -10.37
C ARG A 50 -0.89 2.24 -9.89
N LEU A 51 -1.04 2.01 -8.59
CA LEU A 51 -2.28 2.18 -7.85
C LEU A 51 -2.29 3.56 -7.20
N TYR A 52 -3.48 4.13 -7.07
CA TYR A 52 -3.75 5.39 -6.40
C TYR A 52 -4.87 5.17 -5.40
N VAL A 53 -4.66 5.62 -4.17
CA VAL A 53 -5.74 5.81 -3.20
C VAL A 53 -6.25 7.24 -3.36
N VAL A 54 -7.42 7.38 -3.96
CA VAL A 54 -7.97 8.70 -4.36
C VAL A 54 -8.34 9.51 -3.14
N ASN A 55 -8.94 8.86 -2.14
CA ASN A 55 -9.33 9.47 -0.88
C ASN A 55 -8.32 9.14 0.24
N GLN A 56 -7.02 9.35 0.00
CA GLN A 56 -6.02 9.21 1.07
C GLN A 56 -6.30 10.23 2.19
N PRO A 57 -6.30 9.83 3.47
CA PRO A 57 -6.41 10.78 4.58
C PRO A 57 -5.21 11.75 4.60
N ASP A 58 -5.49 12.98 5.03
CA ASP A 58 -4.49 14.05 5.14
C ASP A 58 -3.91 14.09 6.55
N ALA A 59 -2.75 13.47 6.71
CA ALA A 59 -2.01 13.46 7.96
C ALA A 59 -1.55 14.86 8.40
N ILE A 60 -1.28 15.76 7.45
CA ILE A 60 -0.76 17.11 7.74
C ILE A 60 -1.90 18.00 8.26
N ALA A 61 -3.08 17.90 7.66
CA ALA A 61 -4.27 18.59 8.17
C ALA A 61 -4.62 18.11 9.58
N ALA A 62 -4.65 16.79 9.80
CA ALA A 62 -4.91 16.21 11.12
C ALA A 62 -3.87 16.64 12.17
N GLY A 63 -2.58 16.67 11.80
CA GLY A 63 -1.51 17.17 12.67
C GLY A 63 -1.65 18.65 13.00
N ARG A 64 -2.07 19.48 12.03
CA ARG A 64 -2.36 20.90 12.24
C ARG A 64 -3.51 21.10 13.24
N GLU A 65 -4.60 20.35 13.09
CA GLU A 65 -5.75 20.40 14.02
C GLU A 65 -5.36 19.94 15.42
N ALA A 66 -4.44 18.97 15.53
CA ALA A 66 -3.95 18.47 16.81
C ALA A 66 -2.96 19.42 17.52
N GLY A 67 -2.58 20.55 16.91
CA GLY A 67 -1.72 21.57 17.50
C GLY A 67 -0.48 21.94 16.69
N GLY A 68 -0.29 21.38 15.49
CA GLY A 68 0.82 21.69 14.59
C GLY A 68 2.04 20.78 14.75
N PRO A 69 3.18 21.13 14.12
CA PRO A 69 4.39 20.33 14.22
C PRO A 69 4.98 20.41 15.64
N SER A 70 4.99 19.28 16.34
CA SER A 70 5.59 19.13 17.67
C SER A 70 6.09 17.70 17.86
N ILE A 71 7.02 17.51 18.80
CA ILE A 71 7.61 16.21 19.14
C ILE A 71 6.54 15.20 19.60
N ALA A 72 5.43 15.67 20.18
CA ALA A 72 4.30 14.83 20.56
C ALA A 72 2.96 15.58 20.46
N HIS A 73 2.07 15.10 19.60
CA HIS A 73 0.63 15.38 19.65
C HIS A 73 -0.14 14.06 19.66
N ASN A 74 -1.31 14.06 20.30
CA ASN A 74 -2.19 12.89 20.32
C ASN A 74 -3.15 12.94 19.11
N VAL A 75 -2.70 12.42 17.98
CA VAL A 75 -3.55 12.13 16.82
C VAL A 75 -4.03 10.68 16.98
N THR A 76 -5.30 10.49 17.33
CA THR A 76 -5.82 9.17 17.76
C THR A 76 -5.89 8.16 16.61
N ALA A 77 -6.43 8.54 15.44
CA ALA A 77 -6.37 7.74 14.19
C ALA A 77 -6.76 8.58 12.98
N LEU A 78 -6.07 8.43 11.84
CA LEU A 78 -6.41 9.11 10.58
C LEU A 78 -7.59 8.45 9.84
N THR A 79 -7.90 7.20 10.18
CA THR A 79 -8.91 6.39 9.53
C THR A 79 -9.60 5.46 10.50
N TYR A 80 -10.65 4.78 10.05
CA TYR A 80 -11.43 3.85 10.85
C TYR A 80 -11.80 2.58 10.06
N PRO A 81 -11.97 1.43 10.74
CA PRO A 81 -12.54 0.22 10.16
C PRO A 81 -13.82 0.46 9.37
N GLY A 82 -13.94 -0.16 8.20
CA GLY A 82 -15.12 -0.04 7.34
C GLY A 82 -15.17 1.23 6.50
N ARG A 83 -14.20 2.16 6.65
CA ARG A 83 -14.04 3.32 5.77
C ARG A 83 -13.97 2.86 4.31
N VAL A 84 -14.76 3.49 3.46
CA VAL A 84 -14.71 3.28 2.01
C VAL A 84 -13.44 3.91 1.47
N VAL A 85 -12.66 3.12 0.75
CA VAL A 85 -11.40 3.53 0.13
C VAL A 85 -11.56 3.46 -1.37
N GLU A 86 -11.42 4.63 -2.00
CA GLU A 86 -11.56 4.82 -3.44
C GLU A 86 -10.20 4.57 -4.11
N LEU A 87 -10.20 3.70 -5.11
CA LEU A 87 -9.01 3.23 -5.77
C LEU A 87 -9.07 3.55 -7.27
N LYS A 88 -7.93 3.96 -7.81
CA LYS A 88 -7.73 4.17 -9.24
C LYS A 88 -6.40 3.57 -9.66
N TRP A 89 -6.28 3.00 -10.86
CA TRP A 89 -5.01 2.45 -11.31
C TRP A 89 -4.70 2.69 -12.79
N ASP A 90 -3.42 2.56 -13.11
CA ASP A 90 -2.89 2.71 -14.45
C ASP A 90 -2.99 1.42 -15.28
N CYS A 91 -2.98 1.58 -16.61
CA CYS A 91 -2.72 0.46 -17.50
C CYS A 91 -1.24 0.03 -17.42
N PRO A 92 -0.97 -1.26 -17.69
CA PRO A 92 0.38 -1.72 -18.04
C PRO A 92 0.96 -0.96 -19.24
N GLY A 93 2.29 -0.91 -19.34
CA GLY A 93 3.04 -0.39 -20.47
C GLY A 93 3.68 0.99 -20.26
N LYS A 94 3.40 1.66 -19.14
CA LYS A 94 4.02 2.95 -18.80
C LYS A 94 5.51 2.76 -18.51
N VAL A 95 6.33 3.68 -18.98
CA VAL A 95 7.77 3.67 -18.68
C VAL A 95 8.00 4.20 -17.27
N GLN A 96 8.78 3.47 -16.47
CA GLN A 96 9.08 3.79 -15.08
C GLN A 96 10.51 3.35 -14.72
N GLY A 97 11.14 4.11 -13.83
CA GLY A 97 12.45 3.78 -13.29
C GLY A 97 13.63 4.26 -14.13
N PRO A 98 14.84 4.21 -13.55
CA PRO A 98 16.06 4.73 -14.15
C PRO A 98 16.54 3.94 -15.37
N TYR A 99 15.99 2.74 -15.56
CA TYR A 99 16.34 1.82 -16.65
C TYR A 99 15.26 1.79 -17.75
N HIS A 100 14.30 2.72 -17.74
CA HIS A 100 13.21 2.82 -18.72
C HIS A 100 12.40 1.51 -18.85
N GLN A 101 12.22 0.79 -17.75
CA GLN A 101 11.42 -0.43 -17.69
C GLN A 101 9.94 -0.08 -17.90
N ARG A 102 9.16 -1.03 -18.43
CA ARG A 102 7.71 -0.84 -18.60
C ARG A 102 6.95 -1.50 -17.48
N THR A 103 5.87 -0.87 -17.03
CA THR A 103 4.95 -1.47 -16.08
C THR A 103 4.28 -2.69 -16.70
N GLN A 104 4.16 -3.77 -15.96
CA GLN A 104 3.56 -5.02 -16.41
C GLN A 104 2.80 -5.68 -15.27
N THR A 105 1.76 -6.42 -15.63
CA THR A 105 1.06 -7.32 -14.72
C THR A 105 1.21 -8.74 -15.25
N ASN A 106 1.37 -9.69 -14.33
CA ASN A 106 1.50 -11.10 -14.67
C ASN A 106 0.14 -11.81 -14.75
N THR A 107 -0.94 -11.13 -14.33
CA THR A 107 -2.30 -11.66 -14.44
C THR A 107 -3.04 -11.09 -15.65
N LYS A 108 -3.85 -11.94 -16.28
CA LYS A 108 -4.86 -11.53 -17.29
C LYS A 108 -6.22 -11.23 -16.66
N GLY A 109 -6.31 -11.40 -15.34
CA GLY A 109 -7.53 -11.25 -14.55
C GLY A 109 -7.90 -9.80 -14.29
N VAL A 110 -9.19 -9.60 -14.07
CA VAL A 110 -9.77 -8.36 -13.57
C VAL A 110 -9.52 -8.29 -12.06
N PRO A 111 -9.17 -7.12 -11.48
CA PRO A 111 -8.97 -7.01 -10.03
C PRO A 111 -10.29 -7.31 -9.30
N ARG A 112 -10.22 -8.18 -8.30
CA ARG A 112 -11.39 -8.61 -7.50
C ARG A 112 -11.24 -8.30 -6.03
N PHE A 113 -10.00 -8.20 -5.54
CA PHE A 113 -9.70 -7.95 -4.13
C PHE A 113 -8.66 -6.85 -3.97
N ALA A 114 -8.77 -6.11 -2.88
CA ALA A 114 -7.68 -5.32 -2.33
C ALA A 114 -6.91 -6.17 -1.32
N ALA A 115 -5.61 -6.34 -1.55
CA ALA A 115 -4.68 -6.98 -0.64
C ALA A 115 -4.07 -5.92 0.30
N TRP A 116 -4.35 -6.04 1.59
CA TRP A 116 -3.87 -5.14 2.64
C TRP A 116 -2.71 -5.79 3.37
N PHE A 117 -1.52 -5.24 3.23
CA PHE A 117 -0.32 -5.72 3.90
C PHE A 117 -0.24 -5.08 5.29
N GLY A 118 -0.84 -5.74 6.28
CA GLY A 118 -0.82 -5.33 7.70
C GLY A 118 0.51 -5.69 8.38
N ASN A 119 0.62 -5.60 9.71
CA ASN A 119 1.89 -5.91 10.38
C ASN A 119 2.22 -7.42 10.44
N LEU A 120 1.20 -8.28 10.44
CA LEU A 120 1.34 -9.72 10.69
C LEU A 120 0.71 -10.61 9.61
N ASN A 121 -0.19 -10.07 8.78
CA ASN A 121 -0.87 -10.82 7.73
C ASN A 121 -1.15 -9.95 6.49
N VAL A 122 -1.54 -10.62 5.41
CA VAL A 122 -2.24 -9.97 4.30
C VAL A 122 -3.72 -10.23 4.46
N THR A 123 -4.52 -9.17 4.53
CA THR A 123 -5.98 -9.27 4.59
C THR A 123 -6.55 -8.91 3.23
N PHE A 124 -7.47 -9.72 2.70
CA PHE A 124 -8.15 -9.44 1.44
C PHE A 124 -9.54 -8.89 1.70
N THR A 125 -9.88 -7.79 1.04
CA THR A 125 -11.24 -7.26 1.03
C THR A 125 -11.76 -7.22 -0.41
N PRO A 126 -13.04 -7.57 -0.64
CA PRO A 126 -13.59 -7.52 -1.99
C PRO A 126 -13.62 -6.09 -2.52
N LEU A 127 -13.50 -5.97 -3.83
CA LEU A 127 -13.75 -4.73 -4.56
C LEU A 127 -15.23 -4.63 -4.94
N PHE A 128 -15.77 -3.43 -4.92
CA PHE A 128 -17.10 -3.08 -5.40
C PHE A 128 -17.04 -1.79 -6.25
N GLU A 129 -18.13 -1.45 -6.94
CA GLU A 129 -18.18 -0.33 -7.89
C GLU A 129 -17.03 -0.35 -8.92
N LEU A 130 -16.70 -1.56 -9.39
CA LEU A 130 -15.59 -1.78 -10.31
C LEU A 130 -15.92 -1.26 -11.71
N ASN A 131 -15.08 -0.36 -12.22
CA ASN A 131 -15.13 0.12 -13.60
C ASN A 131 -13.78 -0.05 -14.29
N MET A 132 -13.72 -0.98 -15.25
CA MET A 132 -12.49 -1.30 -15.99
C MET A 132 -12.11 -0.25 -17.06
N THR A 133 -13.07 0.56 -17.50
CA THR A 133 -12.82 1.62 -18.50
C THR A 133 -12.12 2.81 -17.85
N SER A 134 -12.65 3.30 -16.73
CA SER A 134 -12.02 4.35 -15.92
C SER A 134 -10.90 3.82 -15.02
N ARG A 135 -10.81 2.50 -14.84
CA ARG A 135 -9.90 1.81 -13.91
C ARG A 135 -10.04 2.34 -12.49
N THR A 136 -11.28 2.26 -12.00
CA THR A 136 -11.66 2.67 -10.65
C THR A 136 -12.40 1.54 -9.94
N ALA A 137 -12.27 1.48 -8.62
CA ALA A 137 -12.96 0.53 -7.76
C ALA A 137 -12.99 1.08 -6.33
N GLU A 138 -13.86 0.53 -5.52
CA GLU A 138 -13.91 0.83 -4.09
C GLU A 138 -13.68 -0.43 -3.27
N THR A 139 -13.19 -0.23 -2.04
CA THR A 139 -13.07 -1.30 -1.05
C THR A 139 -13.34 -0.76 0.34
N LYS A 140 -13.38 -1.63 1.36
CA LYS A 140 -13.53 -1.22 2.76
C LYS A 140 -12.27 -1.52 3.53
N GLN A 141 -11.79 -0.57 4.34
CA GLN A 141 -10.69 -0.81 5.25
C GLN A 141 -11.04 -1.96 6.21
N PRO A 142 -10.19 -3.00 6.33
CA PRO A 142 -10.48 -4.12 7.22
C PRO A 142 -10.42 -3.69 8.69
N GLY A 143 -11.31 -4.27 9.49
CA GLY A 143 -11.55 -3.89 10.88
C GLY A 143 -11.14 -4.91 11.93
N ASP A 144 -10.69 -6.10 11.50
CA ASP A 144 -10.48 -7.20 12.43
C ASP A 144 -9.39 -6.90 13.45
N THR A 145 -9.49 -7.58 14.59
CA THR A 145 -8.51 -7.52 15.67
C THR A 145 -7.61 -8.74 15.54
N ILE A 146 -6.30 -8.54 15.49
CA ILE A 146 -5.33 -9.64 15.29
C ILE A 146 -5.30 -10.55 16.53
N TYR A 147 -5.37 -9.94 17.72
CA TYR A 147 -5.41 -10.65 19.00
C TYR A 147 -6.52 -10.05 19.88
N PRO A 148 -7.56 -10.83 20.22
CA PRO A 148 -8.61 -10.38 21.13
C PRO A 148 -8.03 -9.90 22.46
N GLY A 149 -8.46 -8.72 22.94
CA GLY A 149 -8.09 -8.19 24.27
C GLY A 149 -6.83 -7.32 24.33
N VAL A 150 -6.02 -7.25 23.27
CA VAL A 150 -4.82 -6.36 23.23
C VAL A 150 -5.00 -5.12 22.34
N GLY A 151 -6.20 -4.89 21.81
CA GLY A 151 -6.53 -3.68 21.04
C GLY A 151 -5.81 -3.54 19.68
N GLN A 152 -5.08 -4.56 19.24
CA GLN A 152 -4.34 -4.53 17.97
C GLN A 152 -5.25 -4.84 16.78
N ARG A 153 -5.47 -3.82 15.94
CA ARG A 153 -6.23 -3.94 14.69
C ARG A 153 -5.34 -4.41 13.54
N VAL A 154 -5.94 -5.05 12.53
CA VAL A 154 -5.27 -5.46 11.28
C VAL A 154 -4.56 -4.28 10.62
N ILE A 155 -5.22 -3.12 10.62
CA ILE A 155 -4.68 -1.86 10.13
C ILE A 155 -4.53 -0.90 11.32
N ASN A 156 -3.30 -0.78 11.79
CA ASN A 156 -2.92 0.06 12.93
C ASN A 156 -1.68 0.89 12.57
N GLY A 157 -1.86 1.85 11.66
CA GLY A 157 -0.80 2.72 11.13
C GLY A 157 -0.73 2.69 9.60
N THR A 158 0.39 3.16 9.04
CA THR A 158 0.57 3.10 7.58
C THR A 158 0.81 1.66 7.12
N CYS A 159 0.04 1.22 6.12
CA CYS A 159 0.15 -0.09 5.51
C CYS A 159 0.31 0.06 3.99
N PHE A 160 0.47 -1.07 3.29
CA PHE A 160 0.42 -1.10 1.84
C PHE A 160 -0.88 -1.73 1.36
N ILE A 161 -1.35 -1.28 0.20
CA ILE A 161 -2.51 -1.83 -0.50
C ILE A 161 -2.12 -2.17 -1.93
N ALA A 162 -2.57 -3.31 -2.45
CA ALA A 162 -2.45 -3.69 -3.86
C ALA A 162 -3.76 -4.26 -4.38
N LEU A 163 -3.98 -4.16 -5.70
CA LEU A 163 -5.11 -4.81 -6.37
C LEU A 163 -4.68 -6.18 -6.88
N VAL A 164 -5.47 -7.20 -6.56
CA VAL A 164 -5.23 -8.58 -6.99
C VAL A 164 -6.47 -9.19 -7.62
N ASP A 165 -6.26 -10.12 -8.55
CA ASP A 165 -7.33 -10.84 -9.24
C ASP A 165 -7.94 -11.98 -8.40
N LYS A 166 -7.18 -12.54 -7.47
CA LYS A 166 -7.56 -13.69 -6.65
C LYS A 166 -7.13 -13.51 -5.18
N ASP A 167 -7.98 -13.98 -4.28
CA ASP A 167 -7.64 -14.22 -2.88
C ASP A 167 -6.75 -15.48 -2.81
N VAL A 168 -5.44 -15.25 -2.69
CA VAL A 168 -4.44 -16.30 -2.55
C VAL A 168 -4.03 -16.36 -1.09
N PHE A 169 -4.20 -17.52 -0.48
CA PHE A 169 -3.74 -17.76 0.87
C PHE A 169 -2.22 -17.63 0.94
N VAL A 170 -1.75 -16.59 1.63
CA VAL A 170 -0.33 -16.30 1.80
C VAL A 170 0.06 -16.15 3.26
N THR A 171 1.28 -16.58 3.54
CA THR A 171 2.02 -16.41 4.79
C THR A 171 3.30 -15.61 4.48
N PRO A 172 4.04 -15.16 5.50
CA PRO A 172 5.35 -14.54 5.27
C PRO A 172 6.32 -15.40 4.45
N GLU A 173 6.16 -16.72 4.45
CA GLU A 173 7.06 -17.65 3.76
C GLU A 173 6.78 -17.75 2.25
N ASN A 174 5.54 -17.52 1.80
CA ASN A 174 5.14 -17.70 0.41
C ASN A 174 4.50 -16.44 -0.22
N LEU A 175 4.71 -15.27 0.38
CA LEU A 175 4.15 -14.00 -0.08
C LEU A 175 4.49 -13.68 -1.55
N THR A 176 5.60 -14.21 -2.07
CA THR A 176 6.00 -14.07 -3.47
C THR A 176 4.97 -14.60 -4.46
N LEU A 177 4.10 -15.53 -4.05
CA LEU A 177 3.00 -16.03 -4.87
C LEU A 177 2.03 -14.91 -5.30
N LEU A 178 1.91 -13.83 -4.51
CA LEU A 178 1.06 -12.71 -4.89
C LEU A 178 1.57 -11.94 -6.11
N ASN A 179 2.87 -12.01 -6.43
CA ASN A 179 3.43 -11.26 -7.56
C ASN A 179 2.75 -11.60 -8.89
N ASP A 180 2.27 -12.84 -9.06
CA ASP A 180 1.60 -13.29 -10.27
C ASP A 180 0.12 -12.89 -10.34
N HIS A 181 -0.41 -12.38 -9.22
CA HIS A 181 -1.80 -12.00 -9.04
C HIS A 181 -2.01 -10.48 -8.95
N ILE A 182 -0.93 -9.69 -8.85
CA ILE A 182 -1.00 -8.23 -8.76
C ILE A 182 -1.41 -7.62 -10.10
N VAL A 183 -2.55 -6.93 -10.09
CA VAL A 183 -3.04 -6.10 -11.19
C VAL A 183 -2.39 -4.71 -11.15
N ALA A 184 -2.33 -4.10 -9.96
CA ALA A 184 -1.72 -2.79 -9.74
C ALA A 184 -1.30 -2.59 -8.29
N GLY A 185 -0.30 -1.73 -8.07
CA GLY A 185 0.27 -1.43 -6.76
C GLY A 185 1.53 -2.26 -6.46
N PRO A 186 2.01 -2.27 -5.22
CA PRO A 186 1.38 -1.65 -4.07
C PRO A 186 1.44 -0.11 -4.06
N GLU A 187 0.60 0.49 -3.23
CA GLU A 187 0.59 1.92 -2.88
C GLU A 187 0.48 2.06 -1.36
N PHE A 188 0.92 3.21 -0.82
CA PHE A 188 0.81 3.49 0.61
C PHE A 188 -0.63 3.80 1.00
N TYR A 189 -1.05 3.33 2.18
CA TYR A 189 -2.28 3.74 2.84
C TYR A 189 -1.99 4.17 4.28
N GLN A 190 -2.14 5.46 4.57
CA GLN A 190 -1.88 6.04 5.88
C GLN A 190 -3.12 5.90 6.75
N SER A 191 -3.10 5.03 7.76
CA SER A 191 -4.29 4.81 8.59
C SER A 191 -4.24 5.49 9.96
N GLY A 192 -3.06 5.92 10.40
CA GLY A 192 -2.76 6.43 11.73
C GLY A 192 -1.45 7.17 11.78
#